data_AF-A0A1F8RJM0-F1
#
_entry.id   AF-A0A1F8RJM0-F1
#
_cell.length_a   1.000
_cell.length_b   1.000
_cell.length_c   1.000
_cell.angle_alpha   90.00
_cell.angle_beta   90.00
_cell.angle_gamma   90.00
#
_symmetry.space_group_name_H-M   'P 1'
#
loop_
_entity.id
_entity.type
_entity.pdbx_description
1 polymer ?
#
loop_
_entity_poly.entity_id
_entity_poly.type
_entity_poly.pdbx_seq_one_letter_code
_entity_poly.pdbx_strand_id
1 'polypeptide(L)' 'MPFLIFQSLGPAELLIIFAIVVVLFGASRIGDIGGSIGRGIREFRREVKEGEQEPDEEKEK' A
#
# COMPACT_ATOMS: atom_id res chain seq x y z
N MET A 1 -26.71 -24.66 -3.42
CA MET A 1 -25.77 -24.45 -4.54
C MET A 1 -24.48 -23.77 -4.03
N PRO A 2 -23.59 -24.49 -3.32
CA PRO A 2 -22.36 -23.93 -2.74
C PRO A 2 -21.29 -23.56 -3.79
N PHE A 3 -21.42 -24.06 -5.02
CA PHE A 3 -20.45 -23.88 -6.10
C PHE A 3 -20.46 -22.47 -6.73
N LEU A 4 -21.53 -21.68 -6.52
CA LEU A 4 -21.67 -20.33 -7.08
C LEU A 4 -20.95 -19.23 -6.29
N ILE A 5 -20.54 -19.51 -5.05
CA ILE A 5 -19.83 -18.54 -4.21
C ILE A 5 -18.41 -18.31 -4.76
N PHE A 6 -17.74 -19.35 -5.28
CA PHE A 6 -16.36 -19.29 -5.78
C PHE A 6 -16.18 -18.59 -7.15
N GLN A 7 -17.23 -18.19 -7.85
CA GLN A 7 -17.13 -17.59 -9.19
C GLN A 7 -16.92 -16.07 -9.15
N SER A 8 -17.23 -15.41 -8.04
CA SER A 8 -16.86 -14.02 -7.82
C SER A 8 -15.75 -14.01 -6.78
N LEU A 9 -14.55 -13.50 -7.13
CA LEU A 9 -13.58 -13.08 -6.13
C LEU A 9 -14.17 -11.88 -5.38
N GLY A 10 -15.01 -12.16 -4.40
CA GLY A 10 -15.69 -11.15 -3.60
C GLY A 10 -14.78 -10.61 -2.51
N PRO A 11 -15.17 -9.49 -1.88
CA PRO A 11 -14.50 -8.99 -0.68
C PRO A 11 -14.39 -10.05 0.43
N ALA A 12 -15.33 -11.01 0.46
CA ALA A 12 -15.33 -12.12 1.42
C ALA A 12 -14.19 -13.12 1.17
N GLU A 13 -13.97 -13.60 -0.06
CA GLU A 13 -12.82 -14.48 -0.36
C GLU A 13 -11.49 -13.77 -0.07
N LEU A 14 -11.37 -12.50 -0.47
CA LEU A 14 -10.14 -11.73 -0.25
C LEU A 14 -9.81 -11.65 1.26
N LEU A 15 -10.82 -11.46 2.10
CA LEU A 15 -10.65 -11.41 3.55
C LEU A 15 -10.24 -12.77 4.14
N ILE A 16 -10.79 -13.87 3.63
CA ILE A 16 -10.38 -15.23 4.03
C ILE A 16 -8.93 -15.51 3.64
N ILE A 17 -8.54 -15.18 2.40
CA ILE A 17 -7.16 -15.33 1.94
C ILE A 17 -6.22 -14.48 2.78
N PHE A 18 -6.59 -13.22 3.04
CA PHE A 18 -5.81 -12.32 3.88
C PHE A 18 -5.65 -12.86 5.30
N ALA A 19 -6.72 -13.40 5.91
CA ALA A 19 -6.66 -14.04 7.22
C ALA A 19 -5.69 -15.23 7.24
N ILE A 20 -5.70 -16.08 6.21
CA ILE A 20 -4.75 -17.20 6.09
C ILE A 20 -3.30 -16.68 6.00
N VAL A 21 -3.06 -15.67 5.18
CA VAL A 21 -1.73 -15.04 5.04
C VAL A 21 -1.26 -14.48 6.38
N VAL A 22 -2.13 -13.80 7.13
CA VAL A 22 -1.83 -13.27 8.47
C VAL A 22 -1.51 -14.40 9.45
N VAL A 23 -2.21 -15.53 9.41
CA VAL A 23 -1.92 -16.67 10.30
C VAL A 23 -0.58 -17.32 9.94
N LEU A 24 -0.25 -17.46 8.66
CA LEU A 24 1.00 -18.09 8.21
C LEU A 24 2.23 -17.23 8.47
N PHE A 25 2.14 -15.92 8.23
CA PHE A 25 3.28 -14.99 8.34
C PHE A 25 3.31 -14.23 9.66
N GLY A 26 2.19 -14.19 10.39
CA GLY A 26 2.00 -13.39 11.58
C GLY A 26 1.69 -11.92 11.27
N ALA A 27 0.89 -11.29 12.13
CA ALA A 27 0.56 -9.86 12.02
C ALA A 27 1.80 -8.96 12.12
N SER A 28 2.81 -9.37 12.90
CA SER A 28 4.08 -8.62 13.04
C SER A 28 4.79 -8.49 11.70
N ARG A 29 4.98 -9.59 10.97
CA ARG A 29 5.76 -9.59 9.72
C ARG A 29 5.09 -8.77 8.62
N ILE A 30 3.76 -8.83 8.53
CA ILE A 30 2.97 -7.99 7.62
C ILE A 30 3.07 -6.51 8.01
N GLY A 31 3.00 -6.21 9.31
CA GLY A 31 3.17 -4.85 9.84
C GLY A 31 4.56 -4.26 9.56
N ASP A 32 5.62 -5.06 9.72
CA ASP A 32 7.00 -4.64 9.47
C ASP A 32 7.23 -4.29 8.00
N ILE A 33 6.76 -5.15 7.09
CA ILE A 33 6.84 -4.95 5.63
C ILE A 33 5.98 -3.75 5.21
N GLY A 34 4.74 -3.66 5.71
CA GLY A 34 3.85 -2.54 5.43
C GLY A 34 4.42 -1.22 5.94
N GLY A 35 5.06 -1.24 7.11
CA GLY A 35 5.73 -0.08 7.69
C GLY A 35 6.92 0.40 6.87
N SER A 36 7.78 -0.50 6.38
CA SER A 36 8.90 -0.13 5.52
C SER A 36 8.44 0.42 4.16
N ILE A 37 7.45 -0.23 3.54
CA ILE A 37 6.87 0.22 2.27
C ILE A 37 6.17 1.57 2.45
N GLY A 38 5.40 1.75 3.54
CA GLY A 38 4.68 2.98 3.81
C GLY A 38 5.60 4.19 4.06
N ARG A 39 6.75 3.97 4.70
CA ARG A 39 7.80 5.00 4.83
C ARG A 39 8.38 5.39 3.46
N GLY A 40 8.77 4.40 2.65
CA GLY A 40 9.30 4.66 1.30
C GLY A 40 8.31 5.39 0.40
N ILE A 41 7.02 5.01 0.42
CA ILE A 41 5.97 5.71 -0.35
C ILE A 41 5.80 7.15 0.14
N ARG A 42 5.90 7.39 1.46
CA ARG A 42 5.76 8.74 2.03
C ARG A 42 6.91 9.65 1.64
N GLU A 43 8.14 9.15 1.70
CA GLU A 43 9.34 9.87 1.27
C GLU A 43 9.30 10.14 -0.24
N PHE A 44 8.96 9.13 -1.04
CA PHE A 44 8.79 9.29 -2.49
C PHE A 44 7.75 10.36 -2.84
N ARG A 45 6.58 10.34 -2.19
CA ARG A 45 5.54 11.37 -2.41
C ARG A 45 6.00 12.76 -1.99
N ARG A 46 6.84 12.85 -0.95
CA ARG A 46 7.38 14.12 -0.46
C ARG A 46 8.35 14.70 -1.47
N GLU A 47 9.34 13.92 -1.93
CA GLU A 47 10.32 14.37 -2.92
C GLU A 47 9.67 14.76 -4.25
N VAL A 48 8.71 13.96 -4.73
CA VAL A 48 7.96 14.29 -5.96
C VAL A 48 7.23 15.63 -5.81
N LYS A 49 6.62 15.87 -4.65
CA LYS A 49 5.86 17.10 -4.38
C LYS A 49 6.77 18.32 -4.11
N GLU A 50 7.95 18.11 -3.53
CA GLU A 50 8.96 19.16 -3.32
C GLU A 50 9.66 19.52 -4.64
N GLY A 51 9.93 18.54 -5.51
CA GLY A 51 10.48 18.77 -6.86
C GLY A 51 9.50 19.42 -7.84
N GLU A 52 8.18 19.25 -7.64
CA GLU A 52 7.15 20.02 -8.36
C GLU A 52 6.99 21.46 -7.84
N GLN A 53 7.59 21.80 -6.69
CA GLN A 53 7.47 23.09 -6.02
C GLN A 53 8.78 23.91 -6.01
N GLU A 54 9.80 23.55 -6.78
CA GLU A 54 10.89 24.50 -7.06
C GLU A 54 10.30 25.69 -7.84
N PRO A 55 10.26 26.90 -7.24
CA PRO A 55 9.64 28.05 -7.86
C PRO A 55 10.60 28.67 -8.87
N ASP A 56 10.02 29.20 -9.95
CA ASP A 56 10.59 30.21 -10.86
C ASP A 56 10.98 31.51 -10.11
N GLU A 57 11.88 31.43 -9.13
CA GLU A 57 12.40 32.57 -8.37
C GLU A 57 13.92 32.71 -8.53
N GLU A 58 14.40 32.79 -9.78
CA GLU A 58 15.74 33.34 -10.02
C GLU A 58 15.89 33.93 -11.44
N LYS A 59 15.08 34.94 -11.81
CA LYS A 59 15.41 35.88 -12.91
C LYS A 59 14.83 37.28 -12.67
N GLU A 60 15.24 37.93 -11.59
CA GLU A 60 15.29 39.41 -11.57
C GLU A 60 16.42 39.89 -10.64
N LYS A 61 17.62 40.04 -11.21
CA LYS A 61 18.61 41.07 -10.91
C LYS A 61 19.77 41.01 -11.91
#